data_AF-A0A7S1QRW6-F1
#
_entry.id   AF-A0A7S1QRW6-F1
#
_cell.length_a   1.000
_cell.length_b   1.000
_cell.length_c   1.000
_cell.angle_alpha   90.00
_cell.angle_beta   90.00
_cell.angle_gamma   90.00
#
_symmetry.space_group_name_H-M   'P 1'
#
loop_
_entity.id
_entity.type
_entity.pdbx_description
1 polymer ?
#
loop_
_entity_poly.entity_id
_entity_poly.type
_entity_poly.pdbx_seq_one_letter_code
_entity_poly.pdbx_strand_id
1 'polypeptide(L)'
;ETLGKARGAAASRAAARPGPARRGLLLSLPGALAPGLLAAAPQGALAEQGIEVERAEIATAAGIMRNLQSRWPELEKSTVAIAGDIVGQALSSNGFSDFEILVPAGSSLGVDIEGLEVVSVTDRSFGWAVGDKIQEINGVEVTDKDKAVKAVKQARDANQPIKVLARRLARSPFVTLERSLRAVYQESDSPLPEFDDVMKKVASLRAYAPSIAEGFKALGDVKPTLDGLVSDLDKYVAEEQQAGKARPPPKPSSSGGGGGGGSDLDGLFG
;
A
#
# COMPACT_ATOMS: atom_id res chain seq x y z
N GLU A 1 -53.09 -16.14 -28.51
CA GLU A 1 -53.08 -17.29 -27.57
C GLU A 1 -51.64 -17.45 -27.08
N THR A 2 -51.24 -17.47 -25.81
CA THR A 2 -51.90 -17.54 -24.50
C THR A 2 -51.03 -16.75 -23.51
N LEU A 3 -51.71 -16.11 -22.55
CA LEU A 3 -51.17 -15.32 -21.44
C LEU A 3 -50.56 -16.21 -20.36
N GLY A 4 -49.46 -15.76 -19.74
CA GLY A 4 -48.85 -16.37 -18.55
C GLY A 4 -48.46 -15.31 -17.52
N LYS A 5 -49.47 -14.77 -16.81
CA LYS A 5 -49.32 -13.94 -15.60
C LYS A 5 -48.78 -14.79 -14.46
N ALA A 6 -47.76 -14.33 -13.75
CA ALA A 6 -47.53 -14.71 -12.36
C ALA A 6 -47.26 -13.46 -11.51
N ARG A 7 -48.29 -13.11 -10.71
CA ARG A 7 -48.25 -12.16 -9.61
C ARG A 7 -47.55 -12.82 -8.42
N GLY A 8 -46.72 -12.08 -7.70
CA GLY A 8 -46.20 -12.47 -6.40
C GLY A 8 -45.89 -11.24 -5.57
N ALA A 9 -46.91 -10.68 -4.94
CA ALA A 9 -46.79 -9.65 -3.91
C ALA A 9 -46.57 -10.33 -2.56
N ALA A 10 -45.53 -9.93 -1.84
CA ALA A 10 -45.42 -10.19 -0.41
C ALA A 10 -44.90 -8.92 0.27
N ALA A 11 -45.84 -8.22 0.91
CA ALA A 11 -45.57 -7.15 1.84
C ALA A 11 -44.98 -7.75 3.13
N SER A 12 -43.98 -7.08 3.69
CA SER A 12 -43.66 -7.19 5.12
C SER A 12 -43.38 -5.80 5.66
N ARG A 13 -44.41 -5.27 6.35
CA ARG A 13 -44.30 -4.16 7.29
C ARG A 13 -43.61 -4.67 8.54
N ALA A 14 -42.57 -3.99 8.99
CA ALA A 14 -42.21 -3.94 10.40
C ALA A 14 -41.69 -2.53 10.72
N ALA A 15 -42.56 -1.76 11.36
CA ALA A 15 -42.21 -0.52 12.02
C ALA A 15 -41.63 -0.84 13.41
N ALA A 16 -40.51 -0.25 13.77
CA ALA A 16 -40.05 -0.22 15.16
C ALA A 16 -39.19 1.03 15.43
N ARG A 17 -39.89 2.05 15.96
CA ARG A 17 -39.56 3.00 17.03
C ARG A 17 -38.29 3.87 16.98
N PRO A 18 -38.43 5.20 17.19
CA PRO A 18 -37.33 6.11 17.51
C PRO A 18 -36.96 6.02 18.99
N GLY A 19 -35.68 5.81 19.29
CA GLY A 19 -35.10 5.87 20.64
C GLY A 19 -34.50 7.25 20.93
N PRO A 20 -34.66 7.81 22.14
CA PRO A 20 -34.31 9.18 22.47
C PRO A 20 -32.82 9.38 22.78
N ALA A 21 -32.38 10.60 22.46
CA ALA A 21 -31.28 11.40 22.99
C ALA A 21 -30.42 10.77 24.11
N ARG A 22 -29.12 10.63 23.80
CA ARG A 22 -28.07 10.69 24.82
C ARG A 22 -27.26 11.97 24.61
N ARG A 23 -27.64 13.00 25.38
CA ARG A 23 -26.76 14.10 25.77
C ARG A 23 -25.60 13.51 26.57
N GLY A 24 -24.40 13.54 26.00
CA GLY A 24 -23.14 13.28 26.72
C GLY A 24 -22.39 14.61 26.84
N LEU A 25 -21.96 14.91 28.06
CA LEU A 25 -21.42 16.19 28.48
C LEU A 25 -20.22 16.67 27.66
N LEU A 26 -20.28 17.95 27.29
CA LEU A 26 -19.12 18.82 27.09
C LEU A 26 -18.31 18.86 28.38
N LEU A 27 -17.20 18.10 28.44
CA LEU A 27 -16.10 18.42 29.34
C LEU A 27 -15.23 19.46 28.64
N SER A 28 -15.46 20.71 29.01
CA SER A 28 -14.53 21.81 28.84
C SER A 28 -13.23 21.47 29.58
N LEU A 29 -12.20 21.06 28.84
CA LEU A 29 -10.83 21.08 29.32
C LEU A 29 -10.37 22.55 29.32
N PRO A 30 -10.02 23.15 30.48
CA PRO A 30 -9.36 24.45 30.48
C PRO A 30 -8.00 24.29 29.81
N GLY A 31 -7.78 25.14 28.80
CA GLY A 31 -6.50 25.27 28.12
C GLY A 31 -5.40 25.63 29.11
N ALA A 32 -4.56 24.66 29.41
CA ALA A 32 -3.19 24.91 29.83
C ALA A 32 -2.34 24.91 28.55
N LEU A 33 -2.17 26.10 27.97
CA LEU A 33 -1.07 26.39 27.07
C LEU A 33 0.21 26.20 27.89
N ALA A 34 0.85 25.04 27.77
CA ALA A 34 2.23 24.84 28.20
C ALA A 34 3.13 25.07 26.98
N PRO A 35 3.74 26.26 26.83
CA PRO A 35 4.86 26.43 25.93
C PRO A 35 6.10 25.89 26.65
N GLY A 36 6.72 24.84 26.11
CA GLY A 36 8.01 24.37 26.60
C GLY A 36 7.96 22.99 27.20
N LEU A 37 8.09 22.00 26.33
CA LEU A 37 9.06 20.91 26.43
C LEU A 37 8.79 20.03 25.22
N LEU A 38 9.38 20.41 24.08
CA LEU A 38 9.82 19.42 23.10
C LEU A 38 10.88 18.58 23.80
N ALA A 39 10.42 17.66 24.65
CA ALA A 39 11.19 16.48 24.97
C ALA A 39 11.41 15.82 23.62
N ALA A 40 12.64 15.93 23.11
CA ALA A 40 13.09 15.14 21.99
C ALA A 40 12.70 13.70 22.30
N ALA A 41 11.67 13.19 21.61
CA ALA A 41 11.42 11.78 21.59
C ALA A 41 12.75 11.12 21.20
N PRO A 42 13.23 10.12 21.94
CA PRO A 42 14.52 9.50 21.65
C PRO A 42 14.50 9.12 20.18
N GLN A 43 15.42 9.70 19.40
CA GLN A 43 15.47 9.56 17.94
C GLN A 43 15.53 8.08 17.50
N GLY A 44 15.92 7.18 18.41
CA GLY A 44 15.85 5.73 18.20
C GLY A 44 14.46 5.16 17.96
N ALA A 45 13.39 5.72 18.54
CA ALA A 45 12.03 5.19 18.35
C ALA A 45 11.40 5.57 16.99
N LEU A 46 11.86 6.66 16.37
CA LEU A 46 11.46 7.06 15.02
C LEU A 46 12.36 6.43 13.94
N ALA A 47 13.63 6.18 14.26
CA ALA A 47 14.54 5.46 13.37
C ALA A 47 14.07 4.01 13.13
N GLU A 48 13.62 3.32 14.18
CA GLU A 48 13.10 1.94 14.08
C GLU A 48 11.88 1.82 13.14
N GLN A 49 10.99 2.81 13.13
CA GLN A 49 9.87 2.84 12.18
C GLN A 49 10.31 3.10 10.73
N GLY A 50 11.43 3.81 10.53
CA GLY A 50 11.95 4.09 9.19
C GLY A 50 12.46 2.84 8.49
N ILE A 51 13.15 1.97 9.23
CA ILE A 51 13.81 0.78 8.68
C ILE A 51 12.80 -0.29 8.28
N GLU A 52 11.72 -0.45 9.05
CA GLU A 52 10.63 -1.37 8.70
C GLU A 52 10.02 -1.02 7.34
N VAL A 53 9.87 0.27 7.03
CA VAL A 53 9.39 0.74 5.71
C VAL A 53 10.39 0.35 4.62
N GLU A 54 11.69 0.58 4.84
CA GLU A 54 12.71 0.22 3.85
C GLU A 54 12.80 -1.30 3.62
N ARG A 55 12.63 -2.12 4.68
CA ARG A 55 12.55 -3.58 4.57
C ARG A 55 11.31 -4.03 3.78
N ALA A 56 10.15 -3.42 4.05
CA ALA A 56 8.92 -3.70 3.31
C ALA A 56 9.03 -3.35 1.81
N GLU A 57 9.73 -2.27 1.48
CA GLU A 57 10.04 -1.88 0.09
C GLU A 57 10.92 -2.93 -0.61
N ILE A 58 11.98 -3.41 0.06
CA ILE A 58 12.83 -4.50 -0.46
C ILE A 58 12.02 -5.78 -0.65
N ALA A 59 11.18 -6.14 0.33
CA ALA A 59 10.30 -7.31 0.25
C ALA A 59 9.32 -7.21 -0.92
N THR A 60 8.79 -6.01 -1.19
CA THR A 60 7.92 -5.73 -2.34
C THR A 60 8.68 -5.90 -3.65
N ALA A 61 9.90 -5.32 -3.77
CA ALA A 61 10.75 -5.50 -4.95
C ALA A 61 11.09 -6.99 -5.19
N ALA A 62 11.44 -7.72 -4.14
CA ALA A 62 11.68 -9.17 -4.19
C ALA A 62 10.44 -9.93 -4.68
N GLY A 63 9.26 -9.57 -4.17
CA GLY A 63 7.98 -10.14 -4.59
C GLY A 63 7.72 -9.96 -6.09
N ILE A 64 7.98 -8.77 -6.64
CA ILE A 64 7.84 -8.51 -8.08
C ILE A 64 8.82 -9.36 -8.88
N MET A 65 10.09 -9.44 -8.47
CA MET A 65 11.10 -10.24 -9.18
C MET A 65 10.79 -11.74 -9.12
N ARG A 66 10.29 -12.25 -7.98
CA ARG A 66 9.83 -13.64 -7.85
C ARG A 66 8.61 -13.91 -8.73
N ASN A 67 7.66 -12.98 -8.82
CA ASN A 67 6.53 -13.11 -9.74
C ASN A 67 7.01 -13.22 -11.19
N LEU A 68 7.92 -12.34 -11.60
CA LEU A 68 8.53 -12.39 -12.93
C LEU A 68 9.26 -13.72 -13.18
N GLN A 69 10.04 -14.19 -12.20
CA GLN A 69 10.74 -15.48 -12.27
C GLN A 69 9.77 -16.67 -12.37
N SER A 70 8.65 -16.64 -11.64
CA SER A 70 7.65 -17.72 -11.68
C SER A 70 6.94 -17.82 -13.03
N ARG A 71 6.77 -16.68 -13.72
CA ARG A 71 6.15 -16.58 -15.05
C ARG A 71 7.15 -16.82 -16.18
N TRP A 72 8.44 -16.98 -15.86
CA TRP A 72 9.49 -17.14 -16.86
C TRP A 72 9.25 -18.27 -17.88
N PRO A 73 8.77 -19.47 -17.48
CA PRO A 73 8.47 -20.54 -18.44
C PRO A 73 7.32 -20.21 -19.41
N GLU A 74 6.44 -19.29 -19.04
CA GLU A 74 5.38 -18.78 -19.92
C GLU A 74 5.95 -17.73 -20.89
N LEU A 75 6.87 -16.88 -20.40
CA LEU A 75 7.56 -15.88 -21.22
C LEU A 75 8.43 -16.52 -22.31
N GLU A 76 9.11 -17.64 -22.01
CA GLU A 76 9.88 -18.40 -23.00
C GLU A 76 9.04 -18.96 -24.15
N LYS A 77 7.73 -19.17 -23.91
CA LYS A 77 6.77 -19.61 -24.93
C LYS A 77 6.12 -18.45 -25.67
N SER A 78 6.25 -17.23 -25.15
CA SER A 78 5.68 -16.02 -25.74
C SER A 78 6.59 -15.43 -26.82
N THR A 79 6.11 -14.42 -27.54
CA THR A 79 6.97 -13.71 -28.51
C THR A 79 8.01 -12.87 -27.77
N VAL A 80 9.20 -12.71 -28.37
CA VAL A 80 10.31 -11.98 -27.75
C VAL A 80 9.91 -10.53 -27.41
N ALA A 81 9.08 -9.90 -28.24
CA ALA A 81 8.52 -8.58 -27.99
C ALA A 81 7.67 -8.53 -26.69
N ILE A 82 6.72 -9.47 -26.53
CA ILE A 82 5.87 -9.54 -25.34
C ILE A 82 6.70 -9.81 -24.08
N ALA A 83 7.69 -10.70 -24.17
CA ALA A 83 8.57 -10.99 -23.04
C ALA A 83 9.40 -9.75 -22.64
N GLY A 84 9.95 -9.03 -23.61
CA GLY A 84 10.70 -7.79 -23.39
C GLY A 84 9.85 -6.71 -22.71
N ASP A 85 8.62 -6.52 -23.18
CA ASP A 85 7.66 -5.56 -22.60
C ASP A 85 7.32 -5.91 -21.15
N ILE A 86 7.07 -7.19 -20.84
CA ILE A 86 6.74 -7.64 -19.48
C ILE A 86 7.93 -7.41 -18.53
N VAL A 87 9.15 -7.75 -18.95
CA VAL A 87 10.37 -7.50 -18.16
C VAL A 87 10.57 -6.00 -17.96
N GLY A 88 10.39 -5.21 -19.02
CA GLY A 88 10.51 -3.75 -18.98
C GLY A 88 9.50 -3.11 -18.03
N GLN A 89 8.24 -3.57 -18.08
CA GLN A 89 7.18 -3.08 -17.21
C GLN A 89 7.46 -3.41 -15.74
N ALA A 90 7.91 -4.64 -15.44
CA ALA A 90 8.24 -5.07 -14.08
C ALA A 90 9.35 -4.23 -13.44
N LEU A 91 10.28 -3.72 -14.24
CA LEU A 91 11.44 -2.93 -13.78
C LEU A 91 11.29 -1.42 -14.02
N SER A 92 10.18 -1.01 -14.63
CA SER A 92 9.92 0.38 -14.97
C SER A 92 9.89 1.25 -13.72
N SER A 93 10.16 2.55 -13.87
CA SER A 93 10.12 3.51 -12.76
C SER A 93 8.71 3.79 -12.25
N ASN A 94 7.68 3.39 -13.01
CA ASN A 94 6.28 3.64 -12.73
C ASN A 94 5.54 2.30 -12.63
N GLY A 95 5.15 1.91 -11.42
CA GLY A 95 4.29 0.77 -11.22
C GLY A 95 2.82 1.14 -11.43
N PHE A 96 2.02 0.18 -11.83
CA PHE A 96 0.57 0.28 -11.69
C PHE A 96 0.11 -0.76 -10.68
N SER A 97 -0.71 -0.34 -9.73
CA SER A 97 -1.35 -1.24 -8.78
C SER A 97 -2.85 -1.19 -9.04
N ASP A 98 -3.41 -2.34 -9.36
CA ASP A 98 -4.86 -2.52 -9.50
C ASP A 98 -5.43 -2.92 -8.13
N PHE A 99 -6.49 -2.26 -7.70
CA PHE A 99 -7.13 -2.49 -6.41
C PHE A 99 -8.63 -2.24 -6.50
N GLU A 100 -9.37 -2.91 -5.63
CA GLU A 100 -10.83 -2.78 -5.57
C GLU A 100 -11.25 -1.78 -4.50
N ILE A 101 -12.15 -0.88 -4.87
CA ILE A 101 -12.83 0.04 -3.97
C ILE A 101 -14.30 -0.36 -3.88
N LEU A 102 -14.80 -0.47 -2.65
CA LEU A 102 -16.20 -0.80 -2.37
C LEU A 102 -16.90 0.40 -1.73
N VAL A 103 -17.85 0.99 -2.46
CA VAL A 103 -18.70 2.08 -1.98
C VAL A 103 -20.08 1.52 -1.60
N PRO A 104 -20.55 1.68 -0.35
CA PRO A 104 -21.86 1.19 0.07
C PRO A 104 -23.02 1.80 -0.73
N ALA A 105 -24.11 1.04 -0.86
CA ALA A 105 -25.34 1.52 -1.50
C ALA A 105 -25.84 2.81 -0.85
N GLY A 106 -26.31 3.76 -1.67
CA GLY A 106 -26.79 5.07 -1.23
C GLY A 106 -25.71 6.08 -0.86
N SER A 107 -24.42 5.68 -0.83
CA SER A 107 -23.31 6.61 -0.55
C SER A 107 -22.83 7.34 -1.80
N SER A 108 -22.23 8.52 -1.61
CA SER A 108 -21.47 9.17 -2.67
C SER A 108 -20.16 8.44 -2.96
N LEU A 109 -19.66 8.51 -4.20
CA LEU A 109 -18.34 7.95 -4.53
C LEU A 109 -17.21 8.66 -3.77
N GLY A 110 -17.42 9.91 -3.36
CA GLY A 110 -16.44 10.67 -2.58
C GLY A 110 -15.29 11.23 -3.40
N VAL A 111 -15.40 11.26 -4.72
CA VAL A 111 -14.35 11.74 -5.64
C VAL A 111 -14.94 12.54 -6.79
N ASP A 112 -14.14 13.48 -7.30
CA ASP A 112 -14.38 14.13 -8.59
C ASP A 112 -13.52 13.46 -9.65
N ILE A 113 -14.14 13.13 -10.78
CA ILE A 113 -13.52 12.36 -11.86
C ILE A 113 -13.53 13.20 -13.15
N GLU A 114 -12.35 13.35 -13.75
CA GLU A 114 -12.18 13.93 -15.08
C GLU A 114 -11.76 12.84 -16.06
N GLY A 115 -12.57 12.62 -17.10
CA GLY A 115 -12.43 11.44 -17.96
C GLY A 115 -12.67 10.15 -17.16
N LEU A 116 -11.59 9.43 -16.84
CA LEU A 116 -11.57 8.24 -16.00
C LEU A 116 -10.60 8.36 -14.82
N GLU A 117 -10.04 9.55 -14.61
CA GLU A 117 -9.02 9.81 -13.60
C GLU A 117 -9.61 10.63 -12.45
N VAL A 118 -9.27 10.25 -11.22
CA VAL A 118 -9.66 10.97 -10.00
C VAL A 118 -8.81 12.24 -9.88
N VAL A 119 -9.45 13.40 -9.98
CA VAL A 119 -8.78 14.71 -9.87
C VAL A 119 -8.87 15.30 -8.46
N SER A 120 -9.89 14.92 -7.70
CA SER A 120 -10.09 15.37 -6.32
C SER A 120 -10.77 14.27 -5.50
N VAL A 121 -10.40 14.19 -4.21
CA VAL A 121 -10.96 13.23 -3.26
C VAL A 121 -11.62 13.98 -2.11
N THR A 122 -12.94 13.93 -2.08
CA THR A 122 -13.79 14.54 -1.04
C THR A 122 -13.93 13.63 0.17
N ASP A 123 -13.95 12.31 -0.04
CA ASP A 123 -14.02 11.30 1.02
C ASP A 123 -12.95 10.23 0.83
N ARG A 124 -11.96 10.24 1.74
CA ARG A 124 -10.84 9.30 1.74
C ARG A 124 -11.17 7.97 2.40
N SER A 125 -12.34 7.81 3.02
CA SER A 125 -12.71 6.60 3.76
C SER A 125 -12.78 5.34 2.88
N PHE A 126 -12.98 5.51 1.57
CA PHE A 126 -12.99 4.43 0.60
C PHE A 126 -11.61 4.10 0.00
N GLY A 127 -10.55 4.77 0.42
CA GLY A 127 -9.17 4.49 -0.02
C GLY A 127 -8.78 5.14 -1.35
N TRP A 128 -9.56 6.09 -1.85
CA TRP A 128 -9.23 6.88 -3.05
C TRP A 128 -7.98 7.74 -2.88
N ALA A 129 -7.27 7.94 -3.98
CA ALA A 129 -6.20 8.91 -4.15
C ALA A 129 -6.35 9.67 -5.47
N VAL A 130 -5.77 10.87 -5.52
CA VAL A 130 -5.68 11.65 -6.76
C VAL A 130 -4.78 10.90 -7.74
N GLY A 131 -5.18 10.86 -9.02
CA GLY A 131 -4.50 10.11 -10.08
C GLY A 131 -4.96 8.65 -10.23
N ASP A 132 -5.90 8.18 -9.40
CA ASP A 132 -6.49 6.86 -9.57
C ASP A 132 -7.28 6.80 -10.88
N LYS A 133 -7.01 5.79 -11.71
CA LYS A 133 -7.67 5.59 -13.00
C LYS A 133 -8.67 4.44 -12.91
N ILE A 134 -9.94 4.73 -13.19
CA ILE A 134 -11.00 3.73 -13.16
C ILE A 134 -10.87 2.79 -14.36
N GLN A 135 -10.88 1.48 -14.11
CA GLN A 135 -10.85 0.42 -15.12
C GLN A 135 -12.22 -0.23 -15.28
N GLU A 136 -12.85 -0.60 -14.17
CA GLU A 136 -14.15 -1.30 -14.18
C GLU A 136 -15.08 -0.80 -13.07
N ILE A 137 -16.39 -0.87 -13.32
CA ILE A 137 -17.42 -0.58 -12.31
C ILE A 137 -18.44 -1.73 -12.33
N ASN A 138 -18.57 -2.43 -11.19
CA ASN A 138 -19.41 -3.62 -11.02
C ASN A 138 -19.14 -4.71 -12.08
N GLY A 139 -17.87 -4.91 -12.44
CA GLY A 139 -17.44 -5.87 -13.46
C GLY A 139 -17.71 -5.45 -14.91
N VAL A 140 -18.11 -4.19 -15.12
CA VAL A 140 -18.24 -3.60 -16.46
C VAL A 140 -17.02 -2.72 -16.73
N GLU A 141 -16.23 -3.07 -17.75
CA GLU A 141 -15.11 -2.27 -18.22
C GLU A 141 -15.59 -0.90 -18.71
N VAL A 142 -14.94 0.17 -18.24
CA VAL A 142 -15.28 1.55 -18.58
C VAL A 142 -14.16 2.18 -19.39
N THR A 143 -14.41 2.38 -20.69
CA THR A 143 -13.46 2.99 -21.63
C THR A 143 -13.58 4.51 -21.70
N ASP A 144 -14.69 5.06 -21.20
CA ASP A 144 -15.06 6.46 -21.33
C ASP A 144 -15.93 6.91 -20.16
N LYS A 145 -15.99 8.24 -19.97
CA LYS A 145 -16.73 8.89 -18.88
C LYS A 145 -18.22 8.54 -18.90
N ASP A 146 -18.84 8.46 -20.07
CA ASP A 146 -20.28 8.25 -20.19
C ASP A 146 -20.67 6.84 -19.74
N LYS A 147 -19.88 5.82 -20.10
CA LYS A 147 -20.04 4.46 -19.58
C LYS A 147 -19.87 4.40 -18.07
N ALA A 148 -18.85 5.08 -17.53
CA ALA A 148 -18.63 5.12 -16.09
C ALA A 148 -19.83 5.74 -15.35
N VAL A 149 -20.32 6.89 -15.82
CA VAL A 149 -21.52 7.55 -15.25
C VAL A 149 -22.75 6.66 -15.35
N LYS A 150 -22.95 5.99 -16.49
CA LYS A 150 -24.08 5.08 -16.69
C LYS A 150 -24.02 3.87 -15.75
N ALA A 151 -22.86 3.25 -15.57
CA ALA A 151 -22.68 2.12 -14.67
C ALA A 151 -22.94 2.51 -13.21
N VAL A 152 -22.40 3.66 -12.77
CA VAL A 152 -22.65 4.21 -11.43
C VAL A 152 -24.13 4.51 -11.23
N LYS A 153 -24.79 5.12 -12.21
CA LYS A 153 -26.22 5.44 -12.14
C LYS A 153 -27.07 4.18 -12.05
N GLN A 154 -26.78 3.16 -12.87
CA GLN A 154 -27.47 1.87 -12.81
C GLN A 154 -27.33 1.20 -11.44
N ALA A 155 -26.13 1.21 -10.86
CA ALA A 155 -25.89 0.67 -9.52
C ALA A 155 -26.68 1.43 -8.44
N ARG A 156 -26.74 2.76 -8.53
CA ARG A 156 -27.52 3.61 -7.61
C ARG A 156 -29.02 3.40 -7.74
N ASP A 157 -29.54 3.37 -8.96
CA ASP A 157 -30.96 3.15 -9.23
C ASP A 157 -31.41 1.76 -8.74
N ALA A 158 -30.51 0.78 -8.77
CA ALA A 158 -30.71 -0.56 -8.22
C ALA A 158 -30.45 -0.67 -6.70
N ASN A 159 -30.03 0.41 -6.04
CA ASN A 159 -29.60 0.45 -4.64
C ASN A 159 -28.56 -0.64 -4.28
N GLN A 160 -27.61 -0.88 -5.20
CA GLN A 160 -26.52 -1.83 -5.02
C GLN A 160 -25.22 -1.12 -4.63
N PRO A 161 -24.31 -1.79 -3.91
CA PRO A 161 -22.97 -1.26 -3.68
C PRO A 161 -22.23 -1.10 -5.02
N ILE A 162 -21.34 -0.11 -5.08
CA ILE A 162 -20.52 0.15 -6.25
C ILE A 162 -19.13 -0.43 -5.97
N LYS A 163 -18.75 -1.46 -6.72
CA LYS A 163 -17.41 -2.01 -6.77
C LYS A 163 -16.67 -1.35 -7.92
N VAL A 164 -15.55 -0.73 -7.64
CA VAL A 164 -14.71 -0.10 -8.65
C VAL A 164 -13.36 -0.79 -8.67
N LEU A 165 -12.95 -1.30 -9.83
CA LEU A 165 -11.55 -1.68 -10.06
C LEU A 165 -10.82 -0.42 -10.53
N ALA A 166 -9.92 0.07 -9.69
CA ALA A 166 -9.11 1.24 -9.97
C ALA A 166 -7.64 0.85 -10.14
N ARG A 167 -6.94 1.59 -10.98
CA ARG A 167 -5.51 1.49 -11.24
C ARG A 167 -4.83 2.73 -10.70
N ARG A 168 -3.95 2.58 -9.72
CA ARG A 168 -3.14 3.67 -9.15
C ARG A 168 -1.76 3.63 -9.76
N LEU A 169 -1.25 4.80 -10.13
CA LEU A 169 0.17 4.98 -10.41
C LEU A 169 0.93 4.82 -9.09
N ALA A 170 1.56 3.67 -8.91
CA ALA A 170 2.43 3.42 -7.78
C ALA A 170 3.86 3.83 -8.14
N ARG A 171 4.57 4.44 -7.20
CA ARG A 171 6.01 4.59 -7.35
C ARG A 171 6.61 3.19 -7.41
N SER A 172 7.40 2.89 -8.44
CA SER A 172 8.05 1.59 -8.54
C SER A 172 8.98 1.39 -7.34
N PRO A 173 8.95 0.21 -6.68
CA PRO A 173 9.86 -0.06 -5.56
C PRO A 173 11.32 -0.02 -6.02
N PHE A 174 11.60 -0.20 -7.31
CA PHE A 174 12.95 -0.05 -7.88
C PHE A 174 13.46 1.40 -7.96
N VAL A 175 12.64 2.40 -7.61
CA VAL A 175 13.07 3.80 -7.48
C VAL A 175 13.58 4.07 -6.07
N THR A 176 12.98 3.44 -5.06
CA THR A 176 13.36 3.55 -3.64
C THR A 176 14.39 2.49 -3.24
N LEU A 177 14.49 1.39 -4.00
CA LEU A 177 15.30 0.22 -3.67
C LEU A 177 16.75 0.53 -3.31
N GLU A 178 17.46 1.42 -4.03
CA GLU A 178 18.86 1.76 -3.68
C GLU A 178 18.94 2.36 -2.27
N ARG A 179 18.04 3.29 -1.96
CA ARG A 179 17.98 3.92 -0.63
C ARG A 179 17.65 2.87 0.43
N SER A 180 16.68 1.99 0.14
CA SER A 180 16.25 0.94 1.05
C SER A 180 17.37 -0.07 1.34
N LEU A 181 18.04 -0.56 0.29
CA LEU A 181 19.16 -1.48 0.40
C LEU A 181 20.31 -0.86 1.20
N ARG A 182 20.66 0.40 0.93
CA ARG A 182 21.72 1.10 1.67
C ARG A 182 21.37 1.25 3.15
N ALA A 183 20.12 1.60 3.47
CA ALA A 183 19.66 1.73 4.85
C ALA A 183 19.78 0.39 5.60
N VAL A 184 19.25 -0.69 5.02
CA VAL A 184 19.31 -2.02 5.64
C VAL A 184 20.76 -2.54 5.72
N TYR A 185 21.58 -2.31 4.70
CA TYR A 185 22.99 -2.72 4.70
C TYR A 185 23.80 -2.02 5.81
N GLN A 186 23.55 -0.74 6.08
CA GLN A 186 24.27 0.03 7.10
C GLN A 186 23.97 -0.42 8.54
N GLU A 187 22.83 -1.06 8.75
CA GLU A 187 22.37 -1.47 10.09
C GLU A 187 22.50 -2.97 10.34
N SER A 188 22.66 -3.75 9.28
CA SER A 188 22.82 -5.19 9.39
C SER A 188 24.24 -5.56 9.76
N ASP A 189 24.38 -6.35 10.82
CA ASP A 189 25.64 -7.03 11.16
C ASP A 189 25.86 -8.31 10.33
N SER A 190 24.86 -8.72 9.53
CA SER A 190 24.90 -9.94 8.73
C SER A 190 25.61 -9.71 7.39
N PRO A 191 26.31 -10.73 6.84
CA PRO A 191 26.94 -10.64 5.53
C PRO A 191 25.88 -10.57 4.43
N LEU A 192 25.47 -9.35 4.08
CA LEU A 192 24.57 -9.06 2.97
C LEU A 192 25.36 -8.80 1.68
N PRO A 193 24.80 -9.11 0.50
CA PRO A 193 25.39 -8.68 -0.78
C PRO A 193 25.57 -7.16 -0.82
N GLU A 194 26.65 -6.67 -1.41
CA GLU A 194 26.87 -5.24 -1.60
C GLU A 194 25.70 -4.62 -2.39
N PHE A 195 25.14 -3.51 -1.90
CA PHE A 195 24.00 -2.87 -2.55
C PHE A 195 24.32 -2.43 -3.98
N ASP A 196 25.58 -2.05 -4.26
CA ASP A 196 26.05 -1.70 -5.60
C ASP A 196 25.96 -2.88 -6.59
N ASP A 197 26.27 -4.10 -6.14
CA ASP A 197 26.15 -5.31 -6.96
C ASP A 197 24.68 -5.63 -7.27
N VAL A 198 23.81 -5.45 -6.29
CA VAL A 198 22.35 -5.61 -6.47
C VAL A 198 21.83 -4.59 -7.49
N MET A 199 22.21 -3.32 -7.35
CA MET A 199 21.79 -2.26 -8.27
C MET A 199 22.37 -2.43 -9.67
N LYS A 200 23.59 -2.97 -9.81
CA LYS A 200 24.17 -3.34 -11.10
C LYS A 200 23.34 -4.42 -11.82
N LYS A 201 22.82 -5.40 -11.09
CA LYS A 201 21.90 -6.42 -11.64
C LYS A 201 20.57 -5.80 -12.08
N VAL A 202 19.98 -4.92 -11.26
CA VAL A 202 18.76 -4.18 -11.62
C VAL A 202 18.97 -3.35 -12.89
N ALA A 203 20.07 -2.61 -12.98
CA ALA A 203 20.42 -1.81 -14.15
C ALA A 203 20.62 -2.68 -15.39
N SER A 204 21.28 -3.84 -15.24
CA SER A 204 21.48 -4.81 -16.32
C SER A 204 20.16 -5.35 -16.86
N LEU A 205 19.24 -5.74 -15.97
CA LEU A 205 17.92 -6.21 -16.39
C LEU A 205 17.10 -5.11 -17.08
N ARG A 206 17.16 -3.87 -16.59
CA ARG A 206 16.52 -2.71 -17.25
C ARG A 206 17.09 -2.47 -18.64
N ALA A 207 18.40 -2.57 -18.80
CA ALA A 207 19.06 -2.42 -20.11
C ALA A 207 18.71 -3.58 -21.05
N TYR A 208 18.48 -4.79 -20.53
CA TYR A 208 18.09 -5.93 -21.35
C TYR A 208 16.65 -5.85 -21.86
N ALA A 209 15.72 -5.27 -21.10
CA ALA A 209 14.30 -5.18 -21.50
C ALA A 209 14.08 -4.67 -22.94
N PRO A 210 14.62 -3.50 -23.36
CA PRO A 210 14.48 -3.04 -24.75
C PRO A 210 15.23 -3.95 -25.73
N SER A 211 16.42 -4.46 -25.38
CA SER A 211 17.17 -5.37 -26.25
C SER A 211 16.46 -6.71 -26.50
N ILE A 212 15.70 -7.20 -25.52
CA ILE A 212 14.82 -8.37 -25.69
C ILE A 212 13.66 -7.97 -26.61
N ALA A 213 12.98 -6.86 -26.35
CA ALA A 213 11.83 -6.42 -27.14
C ALA A 213 12.15 -6.26 -28.63
N GLU A 214 13.36 -5.77 -28.93
CA GLU A 214 13.89 -5.60 -30.30
C GLU A 214 14.49 -6.89 -30.90
N GLY A 215 14.59 -7.97 -30.14
CA GLY A 215 15.14 -9.25 -30.58
C GLY A 215 16.68 -9.30 -30.65
N PHE A 216 17.38 -8.30 -30.13
CA PHE A 216 18.85 -8.27 -30.09
C PHE A 216 19.46 -9.17 -29.01
N LYS A 217 18.66 -9.56 -28.01
CA LYS A 217 19.11 -10.42 -26.91
C LYS A 217 18.14 -11.57 -26.66
N ALA A 218 18.69 -12.77 -26.44
CA ALA A 218 17.88 -13.93 -26.11
C ALA A 218 17.36 -13.84 -24.68
N LEU A 219 16.11 -14.25 -24.46
CA LEU A 219 15.50 -14.29 -23.13
C LEU A 219 16.32 -15.18 -22.16
N GLY A 220 16.90 -16.28 -22.66
CA GLY A 220 17.76 -17.17 -21.87
C GLY A 220 18.97 -16.49 -21.23
N ASP A 221 19.51 -15.42 -21.84
CA ASP A 221 20.68 -14.70 -21.31
C ASP A 221 20.34 -13.81 -20.10
N VAL A 222 19.05 -13.52 -19.92
CA VAL A 222 18.53 -12.59 -18.90
C VAL A 222 18.22 -13.35 -17.62
N LYS A 223 17.81 -14.62 -17.75
CA LYS A 223 17.40 -15.49 -16.65
C LYS A 223 18.45 -15.60 -15.53
N PRO A 224 19.75 -15.82 -15.80
CA PRO A 224 20.75 -15.92 -14.73
C PRO A 224 20.90 -14.61 -13.93
N THR A 225 20.71 -13.46 -14.60
CA THR A 225 20.77 -12.15 -13.93
C THR A 225 19.54 -11.97 -13.04
N LEU A 226 18.35 -12.38 -13.51
CA LEU A 226 17.11 -12.35 -12.73
C LEU A 226 17.20 -13.28 -11.51
N ASP A 227 17.61 -14.54 -11.71
CA ASP A 227 17.76 -15.51 -10.63
C ASP A 227 18.77 -15.01 -9.58
N GLY A 228 19.89 -14.44 -10.04
CA GLY A 228 20.91 -13.85 -9.19
C GLY A 228 20.43 -12.60 -8.43
N LEU A 229 19.51 -11.82 -9.00
CA LEU A 229 18.91 -10.67 -8.31
C LEU A 229 17.90 -11.12 -7.26
N VAL A 230 17.02 -12.08 -7.59
CA VAL A 230 16.06 -12.67 -6.64
C VAL A 230 16.79 -13.25 -5.44
N SER A 231 17.84 -14.04 -5.69
CA SER A 231 18.66 -14.65 -4.63
C SER A 231 19.27 -13.61 -3.68
N ASP A 232 19.72 -12.47 -4.21
CA ASP A 232 20.29 -11.42 -3.36
C ASP A 232 19.23 -10.66 -2.58
N LEU A 233 18.12 -10.28 -3.20
CA LEU A 233 17.00 -9.63 -2.49
C LEU A 233 16.42 -10.54 -1.40
N ASP A 234 16.38 -11.86 -1.63
CA ASP A 234 15.93 -12.84 -0.64
C ASP A 234 16.81 -12.87 0.61
N LYS A 235 18.12 -12.61 0.49
CA LYS A 235 19.03 -12.51 1.65
C LYS A 235 18.69 -11.30 2.52
N TYR A 236 18.38 -10.16 1.91
CA TYR A 236 17.93 -8.96 2.64
C TYR A 236 16.61 -9.21 3.36
N VAL A 237 15.65 -9.90 2.72
CA VAL A 237 14.36 -10.24 3.34
C VAL A 237 14.51 -11.31 4.43
N ALA A 238 15.44 -12.25 4.29
CA ALA A 238 15.68 -13.29 5.30
C ALA A 238 16.29 -12.74 6.60
N GLU A 239 17.14 -11.71 6.51
CA GLU A 239 17.74 -11.06 7.67
C GLU A 239 16.67 -10.38 8.55
N GLU A 240 15.62 -9.81 7.97
CA GLU A 240 14.46 -9.26 8.70
C GLU A 240 13.81 -10.29 9.63
N GLN A 241 13.63 -11.52 9.14
CA GLN A 241 13.02 -12.59 9.93
C GLN A 241 13.90 -13.06 11.09
N GLN A 242 15.22 -12.84 11.00
CA GLN A 242 16.17 -13.19 12.05
C GLN A 242 16.31 -12.06 13.08
N ALA A 243 16.38 -10.81 12.61
CA ALA A 243 16.41 -9.62 13.46
C ALA A 243 15.16 -9.54 14.36
N GLY A 244 13.97 -9.84 13.81
CA GLY A 244 12.71 -9.87 14.57
C GLY A 244 12.62 -10.97 15.64
N LYS A 245 13.40 -12.06 15.52
CA LYS A 245 13.42 -13.16 16.52
C LYS A 245 14.45 -12.93 17.62
N ALA A 246 15.53 -12.22 17.33
CA ALA A 246 16.65 -12.04 18.26
C ALA A 246 16.47 -10.85 19.22
N ARG A 247 15.56 -9.92 18.92
CA ARG A 247 15.32 -8.75 19.77
C ARG A 247 14.40 -9.11 20.95
N PRO A 248 14.90 -9.17 22.20
CA PRO A 248 14.02 -9.37 23.35
C PRO A 248 13.01 -8.20 23.40
N PRO A 249 11.76 -8.45 23.81
CA PRO A 249 10.76 -7.40 23.91
C PRO A 249 11.32 -6.26 24.76
N PRO A 250 11.09 -4.98 24.37
CA PRO A 250 11.56 -3.85 25.15
C PRO A 250 11.05 -4.04 26.58
N LYS A 251 11.99 -4.14 27.54
CA LYS A 251 11.63 -4.27 28.95
C LYS A 251 10.64 -3.14 29.24
N PRO A 252 9.44 -3.44 29.78
CA PRO A 252 8.51 -2.38 30.12
C PRO A 252 9.27 -1.42 31.01
N SER A 253 9.42 -0.16 30.55
CA SER A 253 10.04 0.87 31.36
C SER A 253 9.19 0.93 32.61
N SER A 254 9.69 0.39 33.72
CA SER A 254 9.07 0.60 35.01
C SER A 254 9.13 2.10 35.21
N SER A 255 8.01 2.78 34.96
CA SER A 255 7.77 4.10 35.50
C SER A 255 7.84 3.92 37.00
N GLY A 256 9.05 4.04 37.53
CA GLY A 256 9.29 4.13 38.96
C GLY A 256 8.51 5.33 39.42
N GLY A 257 7.32 5.09 39.96
CA GLY A 257 6.62 6.03 40.81
C GLY A 257 7.55 6.30 41.98
N GLY A 258 8.37 7.35 41.84
CA GLY A 258 9.12 7.95 42.92
C GLY A 258 8.13 8.58 43.89
N GLY A 259 7.56 7.75 44.76
CA GLY A 259 7.01 8.21 46.02
C GLY A 259 8.14 8.26 47.05
N GLY A 260 8.31 9.41 47.71
CA GLY A 260 9.05 9.50 48.97
C GLY A 260 10.11 10.60 49.03
N GLY A 261 9.77 11.70 49.71
CA GLY A 261 10.64 12.79 50.14
C GLY A 261 9.79 14.05 50.33
N GLY A 262 9.19 14.33 51.48
CA GLY A 262 9.75 14.21 52.83
C GLY A 262 10.23 15.58 53.28
N SER A 263 9.32 16.34 53.91
CA SER A 263 9.55 17.35 54.96
C SER A 263 10.72 18.32 54.81
N ASP A 264 10.43 19.61 54.57
CA ASP A 264 11.11 20.77 55.18
C ASP A 264 10.35 22.07 54.85
N LEU A 265 9.41 22.48 55.71
CA LEU A 265 8.72 23.79 55.61
C LEU A 265 8.59 24.51 56.97
N ASP A 266 9.32 24.09 58.01
CA ASP A 266 9.26 24.67 59.36
C ASP A 266 10.33 25.76 59.65
N GLY A 267 10.97 26.33 58.61
CA GLY A 267 12.09 27.27 58.78
C GLY A 267 11.83 28.75 58.44
N LEU A 268 10.62 29.16 58.07
CA LEU A 268 10.39 30.48 57.42
C LEU A 268 9.58 31.50 58.23
N PHE A 269 9.28 31.22 59.49
CA PHE A 269 8.68 32.19 60.43
C PHE A 269 9.40 32.16 61.79
N GLY A 270 10.59 32.77 61.82
CA GLY A 270 11.37 33.07 63.02
C GLY A 270 12.30 34.23 62.76
#